data_AF-A0A4R0QHY3-F1
#
_entry.id   AF-A0A4R0QHY3-F1
#
_cell.length_a   1.000
_cell.length_b   1.000
_cell.length_c   1.000
_cell.angle_alpha   90.00
_cell.angle_beta   90.00
_cell.angle_gamma   90.00
#
_symmetry.space_group_name_H-M   'P 1'
#
loop_
_entity.id
_entity.type
_entity.pdbx_description
1 polymer ?
#
loop_
_entity_poly.entity_id
_entity_poly.type
_entity_poly.pdbx_seq_one_letter_code
_entity_poly.pdbx_strand_id
1 'polypeptide(L)'
;MNIKQFFMLLLLFWNVFSFLVYGLDKGKARKGIYRISEKKLLLITYFFGGVGAYIGAYFFHHKTRKWYFQIAFIAGVILDLALFYIIWSWR
;
A
#
# COMPACT_ATOMS: atom_id res chain seq x y z
N MET A 1 -1.69 24.33 9.32
CA MET A 1 -1.51 23.24 8.34
C MET A 1 -2.55 23.44 7.25
N ASN A 2 -2.13 23.60 6.01
CA ASN A 2 -3.06 23.81 4.90
C ASN A 2 -3.80 22.50 4.57
N ILE A 3 -5.00 22.59 3.99
CA ILE A 3 -5.82 21.41 3.71
C ILE A 3 -5.09 20.41 2.80
N LYS A 4 -4.31 20.91 1.83
CA LYS A 4 -3.46 20.09 0.95
C LYS A 4 -2.40 19.32 1.74
N GLN A 5 -1.71 20.00 2.65
CA GLN A 5 -0.67 19.38 3.50
C GLN A 5 -1.27 18.29 4.39
N PHE A 6 -2.45 18.52 4.95
CA PHE A 6 -3.15 17.53 5.74
C PHE A 6 -3.47 16.26 4.94
N PHE A 7 -4.04 16.40 3.73
CA PHE A 7 -4.33 15.24 2.86
C PHE A 7 -3.06 14.52 2.38
N MET A 8 -1.99 15.26 2.05
CA MET A 8 -0.71 14.64 1.68
C MET A 8 -0.11 13.82 2.84
N LEU A 9 -0.20 14.34 4.07
CA LEU A 9 0.26 13.61 5.26
C LEU A 9 -0.57 12.36 5.52
N LEU A 10 -1.89 12.42 5.31
CA LEU A 10 -2.76 11.24 5.41
C LEU A 10 -2.39 10.17 4.37
N LEU A 11 -2.17 10.58 3.11
CA LEU A 11 -1.75 9.66 2.05
C LEU A 11 -0.39 9.01 2.35
N LEU A 12 0.56 9.80 2.85
CA LEU A 12 1.87 9.32 3.27
C LEU A 12 1.76 8.33 4.43
N PHE A 13 1.03 8.70 5.48
CA PHE A 13 0.81 7.87 6.65
C PHE A 13 0.18 6.52 6.27
N TRP A 14 -0.84 6.56 5.41
CA TRP A 14 -1.51 5.35 4.96
C TRP A 14 -0.59 4.43 4.12
N ASN A 15 0.27 5.01 3.28
CA ASN A 15 1.27 4.23 2.56
C ASN A 15 2.33 3.61 3.49
N VAL A 16 2.78 4.33 4.52
CA VAL A 16 3.65 3.76 5.57
C VAL A 16 2.94 2.62 6.30
N PHE A 17 1.67 2.79 6.67
CA PHE A 17 0.88 1.75 7.29
C PHE A 17 0.75 0.50 6.38
N SER A 18 0.45 0.69 5.10
CA SER A 18 0.39 -0.38 4.10
C SER A 18 1.72 -1.15 4.01
N PHE A 19 2.85 -0.45 3.94
CA PHE A 19 4.19 -1.05 3.96
C PHE A 19 4.41 -1.94 5.20
N LEU A 20 4.08 -1.43 6.39
CA LEU A 20 4.22 -2.16 7.64
C LEU A 20 3.33 -3.41 7.67
N VAL A 21 2.10 -3.33 7.16
CA VAL A 21 1.19 -4.48 7.10
C VAL A 21 1.76 -5.60 6.23
N TYR A 22 2.38 -5.29 5.09
CA TYR A 22 3.06 -6.28 4.25
C TYR A 22 4.27 -6.91 4.97
N GLY A 23 5.04 -6.12 5.71
CA GLY A 23 6.13 -6.60 6.56
C GLY A 23 5.65 -7.52 7.69
N LEU A 24 4.56 -7.16 8.35
CA LEU A 24 3.94 -7.96 9.39
C LEU A 24 3.41 -9.29 8.83
N ASP A 25 2.81 -9.33 7.63
CA ASP A 25 2.40 -10.59 7.02
C ASP A 25 3.60 -11.49 6.71
N LYS A 26 4.73 -10.92 6.27
CA LYS A 26 5.97 -11.69 6.08
C LYS A 26 6.49 -12.25 7.41
N GLY A 27 6.51 -11.44 8.45
CA GLY A 27 6.91 -11.87 9.80
C GLY A 27 6.03 -13.00 10.33
N LYS A 28 4.70 -12.89 10.14
CA LYS A 28 3.74 -13.95 10.48
C LYS A 28 3.98 -15.22 9.69
N ALA A 29 4.26 -15.11 8.38
CA ALA A 29 4.59 -16.24 7.53
C ALA A 29 5.87 -16.97 7.97
N ARG A 30 6.91 -16.24 8.41
CA ARG A 30 8.15 -16.84 8.93
C ARG A 30 7.96 -17.54 10.27
N LYS A 31 7.10 -17.00 11.14
CA LYS A 31 6.80 -17.55 12.47
C LYS A 31 5.77 -18.69 12.44
N GLY A 32 5.21 -19.04 11.28
CA GLY A 32 4.18 -20.08 11.15
C GLY A 32 2.84 -19.73 11.83
N ILE A 33 2.63 -18.46 12.18
CA ILE A 33 1.41 -17.99 12.86
C ILE A 33 0.35 -17.52 11.85
N TYR A 34 -0.88 -17.34 12.34
CA TYR A 34 -2.02 -16.92 11.50
C TYR A 34 -1.70 -15.67 10.67
N ARG A 35 -1.82 -15.82 9.35
CA ARG A 35 -1.47 -14.82 8.34
C ARG A 35 -2.62 -13.84 8.10
N ILE A 36 -2.31 -12.66 7.58
CA ILE A 36 -3.33 -11.71 7.14
C ILE A 36 -3.98 -12.27 5.87
N SER A 37 -5.31 -12.22 5.81
CA SER A 37 -6.03 -12.71 4.64
C SER A 37 -5.66 -11.90 3.40
N GLU A 38 -5.51 -12.58 2.26
CA GLU A 38 -5.09 -11.91 1.02
C GLU A 38 -6.07 -10.83 0.58
N LYS A 39 -7.38 -11.03 0.83
CA LYS A 39 -8.41 -10.03 0.58
C LYS A 39 -8.13 -8.72 1.33
N LYS A 40 -7.71 -8.78 2.60
CA LYS A 40 -7.37 -7.57 3.38
C LYS A 40 -6.14 -6.86 2.83
N LEU A 41 -5.11 -7.62 2.45
CA LEU A 41 -3.91 -7.04 1.83
C LEU A 41 -4.23 -6.34 0.51
N LEU A 42 -5.05 -6.95 -0.34
CA LEU A 42 -5.48 -6.37 -1.61
C LEU A 42 -6.38 -5.13 -1.40
N LEU A 43 -7.29 -5.17 -0.42
CA LEU A 43 -8.12 -4.02 -0.08
C LEU A 43 -7.25 -2.84 0.40
N ILE A 44 -6.26 -3.07 1.25
CA ILE A 44 -5.34 -2.01 1.73
C ILE A 44 -4.56 -1.43 0.56
N THR A 45 -4.05 -2.27 -0.35
CA THR A 45 -3.39 -1.82 -1.58
C THR A 45 -4.31 -0.95 -2.44
N TYR A 46 -5.59 -1.34 -2.58
CA TYR A 46 -6.55 -0.63 -3.40
C TYR A 46 -6.99 0.71 -2.80
N PHE A 47 -7.19 0.77 -1.49
CA PHE A 47 -7.58 2.00 -0.77
C PHE A 47 -6.35 2.89 -0.50
N PHE A 48 -5.70 3.41 -1.54
CA PHE A 48 -4.61 4.40 -1.45
C PHE A 48 -3.32 3.96 -0.74
N GLY A 49 -3.11 2.65 -0.60
CA GLY A 49 -1.91 2.06 -0.01
C GLY A 49 -1.01 1.41 -1.05
N GLY A 50 -1.12 1.82 -2.32
CA GLY A 50 -0.53 1.14 -3.47
C GLY A 50 0.99 1.19 -3.48
N VAL A 51 1.55 2.39 -3.33
CA VAL A 51 3.00 2.62 -3.27
C VAL A 51 3.62 1.87 -2.09
N GLY A 52 3.02 1.99 -0.90
CA GLY A 52 3.46 1.30 0.32
C GLY A 52 3.38 -0.22 0.21
N ALA A 53 2.30 -0.74 -0.38
CA ALA A 53 2.11 -2.16 -0.61
C ALA A 53 3.11 -2.70 -1.63
N TYR A 54 3.35 -1.98 -2.73
CA TYR A 54 4.31 -2.36 -3.76
C TYR A 54 5.73 -2.42 -3.20
N ILE A 55 6.18 -1.34 -2.54
CA ILE A 55 7.49 -1.26 -1.90
C ILE A 55 7.63 -2.35 -0.84
N GLY A 56 6.60 -2.54 0.00
CA GLY A 56 6.60 -3.58 1.03
C GLY A 56 6.71 -4.99 0.43
N ALA A 57 5.89 -5.30 -0.58
CA ALA A 57 5.92 -6.59 -1.25
C ALA A 57 7.29 -6.91 -1.87
N TYR A 58 7.91 -5.93 -2.54
CA TYR A 58 9.25 -6.09 -3.12
C TYR A 58 10.33 -6.20 -2.06
N PHE A 59 10.35 -5.29 -1.07
CA PHE A 59 11.35 -5.28 0.01
C PHE A 59 11.34 -6.60 0.81
N PHE A 60 10.15 -7.07 1.21
CA PHE A 60 10.00 -8.31 1.96
C PHE A 60 10.01 -9.57 1.08
N HIS A 61 10.16 -9.43 -0.24
CA HIS A 61 10.08 -10.50 -1.23
C HIS A 61 8.87 -11.39 -0.97
N HIS A 62 7.71 -10.75 -0.87
CA HIS A 62 6.50 -11.35 -0.34
C HIS A 62 5.33 -11.14 -1.30
N LYS A 63 4.74 -12.25 -1.76
CA LYS A 63 3.61 -12.27 -2.71
C LYS A 63 3.86 -11.55 -4.05
N THR A 64 5.13 -11.37 -4.44
CA THR A 64 5.52 -10.82 -5.75
C THR A 64 5.29 -11.77 -6.93
N ARG A 65 5.15 -13.08 -6.71
CA ARG A 65 4.91 -14.09 -7.76
C ARG A 65 3.44 -14.26 -8.17
N LYS A 66 2.51 -13.64 -7.42
CA LYS A 66 1.07 -13.80 -7.70
C LYS A 66 0.60 -12.69 -8.63
N TRP A 67 0.14 -13.04 -9.82
CA TRP A 67 -0.25 -12.09 -10.87
C TRP A 67 -1.29 -11.06 -10.38
N TYR A 68 -2.30 -11.49 -9.62
CA TYR A 68 -3.34 -10.60 -9.12
C TYR A 68 -2.84 -9.62 -8.05
N PHE A 69 -1.77 -9.95 -7.32
CA PHE A 69 -1.09 -8.99 -6.45
C PHE A 69 -0.32 -7.94 -7.26
N GLN A 70 0.34 -8.36 -8.35
CA GLN A 70 1.03 -7.42 -9.24
C GLN A 70 0.07 -6.41 -9.86
N ILE A 71 -1.09 -6.88 -10.35
CA ILE A 71 -2.13 -5.99 -10.88
C ILE A 71 -2.63 -5.03 -9.80
N ALA A 72 -2.90 -5.53 -8.59
CA ALA A 72 -3.33 -4.69 -7.49
C ALA A 72 -2.27 -3.63 -7.12
N PHE A 73 -0.99 -3.98 -7.14
CA PHE A 73 0.08 -3.02 -6.89
C PHE A 73 0.14 -1.93 -7.96
N ILE A 74 0.11 -2.31 -9.23
CA ILE A 74 0.14 -1.34 -10.34
C ILE A 74 -1.08 -0.42 -10.27
N ALA A 75 -2.27 -0.99 -10.10
CA ALA A 75 -3.51 -0.22 -9.97
C ALA A 75 -3.46 0.73 -8.76
N GLY A 76 -3.01 0.25 -7.60
CA GLY A 76 -2.87 1.05 -6.39
C GLY A 76 -1.88 2.20 -6.56
N VAL A 77 -0.72 1.96 -7.18
CA VAL A 77 0.29 3.00 -7.44
C VAL A 77 -0.26 4.06 -8.39
N ILE A 78 -0.99 3.67 -9.43
CA ILE A 78 -1.65 4.62 -10.34
C ILE A 78 -2.67 5.47 -9.58
N LEU A 79 -3.47 4.87 -8.69
CA LEU A 79 -4.43 5.59 -7.85
C LEU A 79 -3.73 6.59 -6.92
N ASP A 80 -2.63 6.21 -6.28
CA ASP A 80 -1.86 7.09 -5.40
C ASP A 80 -1.30 8.29 -6.16
N LEU A 81 -0.73 8.06 -7.35
CA LEU A 81 -0.20 9.13 -8.20
C LEU A 81 -1.31 10.06 -8.69
N ALA A 82 -2.46 9.52 -9.11
CA ALA A 82 -3.61 10.31 -9.51
C ALA A 82 -4.13 11.17 -8.35
N LEU A 83 -4.26 10.59 -7.15
CA LEU A 83 -4.71 11.31 -5.96
C LEU A 83 -3.72 12.42 -5.57
N PHE A 84 -2.42 12.12 -5.60
CA PHE A 84 -1.37 13.10 -5.35
C PHE A 84 -1.45 14.27 -6.34
N TYR A 85 -1.61 13.98 -7.63
CA TYR A 85 -1.76 15.01 -8.67
C TYR A 85 -3.02 15.86 -8.48
N ILE A 86 -4.16 15.25 -8.10
CA ILE A 86 -5.39 15.98 -7.80
C ILE A 86 -5.19 16.92 -6.61
N ILE A 87 -4.62 16.43 -5.50
CA ILE A 87 -4.38 17.25 -4.30
C ILE A 87 -3.40 18.41 -4.60
N TRP A 88 -2.39 18.14 -5.42
CA TRP A 88 -1.40 19.13 -5.84
C TRP A 88 -2.00 20.21 -6.76
N SER A 89 -2.79 19.80 -7.75
CA SER A 89 -3.40 20.69 -8.75
C SER A 89 -4.60 21.46 -8.22
N TRP A 90 -5.25 20.98 -7.15
CA TRP A 90 -6.33 21.70 -6.49
C TRP A 90 -5.78 23.03 -6.00
N ARG A 91 -6.28 24.16 -6.51
CA ARG A 91 -5.82 25.51 -6.17
C ARG A 91 -6.45 26.01 -4.88
#